data_AF-A0A925Y0F5-F1
#
_entry.id   AF-A0A925Y0F5-F1
#
_cell.length_a   1.000
_cell.length_b   1.000
_cell.length_c   1.000
_cell.angle_alpha   90.00
_cell.angle_beta   90.00
_cell.angle_gamma   90.00
#
_symmetry.space_group_name_H-M   'P 1'
#
loop_
_entity.id
_entity.type
_entity.pdbx_description
1 polymer ?
#
loop_
_entity_poly.entity_id
_entity_poly.type
_entity_poly.pdbx_seq_one_letter_code
_entity_poly.pdbx_strand_id
1 'polypeptide(L)'
;MMIRLRTTNRDLNMFSSKLPDVGTTIFSVMTALANEVGAVNLSQGFPDYPANAELAELLSRAAADGHNQYAPMPGLLALREAVAEKYAAVFGVDVDPVHEITITPGGTAALTTAIAAVVRSGQEVIVFE
;
A
#
# COMPACT_ATOMS: atom_id res chain seq x y z
N MET A 1 -30.85 -45.29 -7.41
CA MET A 1 -30.41 -44.21 -8.30
C MET A 1 -29.64 -43.21 -7.46
N MET A 2 -28.31 -43.31 -7.45
CA MET A 2 -27.42 -42.59 -6.53
C MET A 2 -26.73 -41.50 -7.36
N ILE A 3 -27.11 -40.24 -7.16
CA ILE A 3 -26.51 -39.11 -7.87
C ILE A 3 -25.15 -38.84 -7.22
N ARG A 4 -24.07 -39.34 -7.84
CA ARG A 4 -22.70 -38.88 -7.57
C ARG A 4 -22.53 -37.50 -8.20
N LEU A 5 -22.51 -36.45 -7.40
CA LEU A 5 -21.98 -35.15 -7.82
C LEU A 5 -20.45 -35.30 -7.99
N ARG A 6 -20.00 -35.35 -9.24
CA ARG A 6 -18.58 -35.20 -9.59
C ARG A 6 -18.22 -33.72 -9.51
N THR A 7 -17.54 -33.31 -8.45
CA THR A 7 -16.76 -32.06 -8.45
C THR A 7 -15.45 -32.32 -9.18
N THR A 8 -15.45 -32.22 -10.50
CA THR A 8 -14.19 -32.13 -11.27
C THR A 8 -13.75 -30.68 -11.33
N ASN A 9 -12.77 -30.38 -10.48
CA ASN A 9 -11.76 -29.34 -10.60
C ASN A 9 -11.32 -29.20 -12.08
N ARG A 10 -11.57 -28.06 -12.72
CA ARG A 10 -10.99 -27.68 -14.02
C ARG A 10 -10.73 -26.17 -14.05
N ASP A 11 -9.47 -25.81 -13.82
CA ASP A 11 -8.69 -24.80 -14.53
C ASP A 11 -9.42 -23.51 -14.94
N LEU A 12 -9.62 -22.61 -13.98
CA LEU A 12 -9.92 -21.20 -14.24
C LEU A 12 -8.69 -20.33 -13.94
N ASN A 13 -7.51 -20.68 -14.46
CA ASN A 13 -6.39 -19.74 -14.56
C ASN A 13 -6.16 -19.38 -16.03
N MET A 14 -6.98 -18.45 -16.51
CA MET A 14 -6.97 -17.96 -17.90
C MET A 14 -5.72 -17.12 -18.24
N PHE A 15 -4.84 -16.86 -17.28
CA PHE A 15 -3.63 -16.05 -17.44
C PHE A 15 -2.46 -16.65 -16.64
N SER A 16 -1.27 -16.64 -17.24
CA SER A 16 -0.03 -16.95 -16.53
C SER A 16 0.37 -15.75 -15.68
N SER A 17 0.26 -15.89 -14.35
CA SER A 17 0.66 -14.85 -13.40
C SER A 17 2.19 -14.76 -13.31
N LYS A 18 2.72 -13.54 -13.15
CA LYS A 18 4.12 -13.32 -12.72
C LYS A 18 4.35 -13.71 -11.24
N LEU A 19 3.27 -13.97 -10.51
CA LEU A 19 3.24 -14.31 -9.09
C LEU A 19 2.36 -15.56 -8.90
N PRO A 20 2.74 -16.73 -9.45
CA PRO A 20 1.87 -17.91 -9.45
C PRO A 20 1.67 -18.51 -8.04
N ASP A 21 2.64 -18.29 -7.15
CA ASP A 21 2.65 -18.89 -5.80
C ASP A 21 2.14 -17.94 -4.70
N VAL A 22 1.66 -16.75 -5.07
CA VAL A 22 1.14 -15.76 -4.12
C VAL A 22 -0.35 -16.01 -3.90
N GLY A 23 -0.70 -16.38 -2.67
CA GLY A 23 -2.08 -16.62 -2.23
C GLY A 23 -2.62 -15.53 -1.31
N THR A 24 -3.68 -15.86 -0.57
CA THR A 24 -4.25 -14.99 0.46
C THR A 24 -3.23 -14.71 1.57
N THR A 25 -3.11 -13.45 1.98
CA THR A 25 -2.19 -13.06 3.05
C THR A 25 -2.68 -13.52 4.42
N ILE A 26 -1.75 -13.70 5.37
CA ILE A 26 -2.09 -14.05 6.75
C ILE A 26 -3.02 -13.02 7.42
N PHE A 27 -2.88 -11.73 7.08
CA PHE A 27 -3.73 -10.65 7.60
C PHE A 27 -5.20 -10.83 7.20
N SER A 28 -5.44 -11.25 5.95
CA SER A 28 -6.79 -11.52 5.44
C SER A 28 -7.39 -12.75 6.11
N VAL A 29 -6.60 -13.83 6.28
CA VAL A 29 -7.04 -15.06 6.94
C VAL A 29 -7.40 -14.79 8.41
N MET A 30 -6.50 -14.14 9.15
CA MET A 30 -6.69 -13.86 10.58
C MET A 30 -7.83 -12.88 10.83
N THR A 31 -8.00 -11.88 9.96
CA THR A 31 -9.15 -10.96 10.05
C THR A 31 -10.48 -11.68 9.85
N ALA A 32 -10.58 -12.57 8.86
CA ALA A 32 -11.81 -13.33 8.62
C ALA A 32 -12.14 -14.22 9.81
N LEU A 33 -11.15 -14.94 10.34
CA LEU A 33 -11.32 -15.84 11.49
C LEU A 33 -11.71 -15.07 12.76
N ALA A 34 -11.07 -13.93 13.05
CA ALA A 34 -11.40 -13.12 14.21
C ALA A 34 -12.86 -12.65 14.18
N ASN A 35 -13.35 -12.23 13.01
CA ASN A 35 -14.74 -11.83 12.82
C ASN A 35 -15.71 -13.01 12.99
N GLU A 36 -15.37 -14.19 12.45
CA GLU A 36 -16.19 -15.40 12.54
C GLU A 36 -16.42 -15.83 14.00
N VAL A 37 -15.39 -15.76 14.83
CA VAL A 37 -15.45 -16.21 16.23
C VAL A 37 -15.70 -15.09 17.23
N GLY A 38 -15.85 -13.84 16.77
CA GLY A 38 -16.00 -12.66 17.62
C GLY A 38 -14.78 -12.35 18.49
N ALA A 39 -13.58 -12.72 18.04
CA ALA A 39 -12.33 -12.45 18.76
C ALA A 39 -11.83 -11.02 18.53
N VAL A 40 -11.09 -10.50 19.51
CA VAL A 40 -10.32 -9.27 19.35
C VAL A 40 -9.20 -9.50 18.34
N ASN A 41 -9.14 -8.68 17.30
CA ASN A 41 -8.15 -8.82 16.23
C ASN A 41 -6.91 -7.97 16.50
N LEU A 42 -5.86 -8.58 17.06
CA LEU A 42 -4.56 -7.93 17.27
C LEU A 42 -3.58 -8.11 16.08
N SER A 43 -4.03 -8.67 14.97
CA SER A 43 -3.21 -8.90 13.77
C SER A 43 -3.25 -7.76 12.76
N GLN A 44 -4.23 -6.86 12.85
CA GLN A 44 -4.36 -5.74 11.92
C GLN A 44 -3.34 -4.64 12.23
N GLY A 45 -2.71 -4.13 11.17
CA GLY A 45 -1.70 -3.07 11.26
C GLY A 45 -2.25 -1.64 11.12
N PHE A 46 -3.56 -1.44 11.27
CA PHE A 46 -4.19 -0.11 11.23
C PHE A 46 -4.82 0.23 12.58
N PRO A 47 -4.89 1.52 12.95
CA PRO A 47 -5.43 1.95 14.24
C PRO A 47 -6.94 1.72 14.33
N ASP A 48 -7.42 1.41 15.53
CA ASP A 48 -8.85 1.24 15.88
C ASP A 48 -9.51 2.54 16.39
N TYR A 49 -8.79 3.66 16.32
CA TYR A 49 -9.25 5.00 16.69
C TYR A 49 -9.36 5.91 15.45
N PRO A 50 -10.21 6.95 15.49
CA PRO A 50 -10.38 7.86 14.37
C PRO A 50 -9.11 8.66 14.07
N ALA A 51 -8.99 9.12 12.82
CA ALA A 51 -7.97 10.09 12.45
C ALA A 51 -8.12 11.40 13.24
N ASN A 52 -7.03 12.18 13.31
CA ASN A 52 -7.06 13.50 13.94
C ASN A 52 -8.14 14.39 13.27
N ALA A 53 -8.98 15.04 14.08
CA ALA A 53 -10.10 15.84 13.60
C ALA A 53 -9.68 17.02 12.71
N GLU A 54 -8.55 17.66 13.01
CA GLU A 54 -8.00 18.76 12.22
C GLU A 54 -7.60 18.29 10.82
N LEU A 55 -7.02 17.09 10.72
CA LEU A 55 -6.68 16.49 9.43
C LEU A 55 -7.94 16.20 8.59
N ALA A 56 -8.98 15.67 9.23
CA ALA A 56 -10.26 15.42 8.55
C ALA A 56 -10.90 16.73 8.04
N GLU A 57 -10.83 17.81 8.83
CA GLU A 57 -11.32 19.12 8.43
C GLU A 57 -10.52 19.71 7.26
N LEU A 58 -9.17 19.65 7.32
CA LEU A 58 -8.29 20.10 6.25
C LEU A 58 -8.57 19.37 4.93
N LEU A 59 -8.74 18.05 4.99
CA LEU A 59 -9.11 17.25 3.83
C LEU A 59 -10.45 17.68 3.25
N SER A 60 -11.46 17.88 4.10
CA SER A 60 -12.78 18.33 3.66
C SER A 60 -12.75 19.71 3.02
N ARG A 61 -11.96 20.65 3.57
CA ARG A 61 -11.78 21.98 2.99
C ARG A 61 -11.09 21.91 1.63
N ALA A 62 -9.99 21.16 1.51
CA ALA A 62 -9.27 21.03 0.25
C ALA A 62 -10.17 20.49 -0.88
N ALA A 63 -11.04 19.53 -0.57
CA ALA A 63 -12.02 19.02 -1.53
C ALA A 63 -13.07 20.07 -1.92
N ALA A 64 -13.59 20.83 -0.95
CA ALA A 64 -14.56 21.90 -1.17
C ALA A 64 -13.99 23.06 -2.00
N ASP A 65 -12.72 23.40 -1.78
CA ASP A 65 -11.99 24.47 -2.48
C ASP A 65 -11.59 24.08 -3.92
N GLY A 66 -11.92 22.87 -4.36
CA GLY A 66 -11.75 22.44 -5.74
C GLY A 66 -10.37 21.84 -6.05
N HIS A 67 -9.57 21.48 -5.06
CA HIS A 67 -8.29 20.78 -5.24
C HIS A 67 -8.45 19.31 -5.65
N ASN A 68 -9.27 19.06 -6.67
CA ASN A 68 -9.70 17.74 -7.11
C ASN A 68 -9.13 17.35 -8.49
N GLN A 69 -8.23 18.17 -9.04
CA GLN A 69 -7.55 17.90 -10.31
C GLN A 69 -6.26 17.11 -10.09
N TYR A 70 -5.70 16.56 -11.17
CA TYR A 70 -4.44 15.83 -11.11
C TYR A 70 -3.34 16.65 -10.43
N ALA A 71 -2.68 16.03 -9.47
CA ALA A 71 -1.42 16.55 -8.95
C ALA A 71 -0.32 16.46 -10.02
N PRO A 72 0.74 17.28 -9.93
CA PRO A 72 1.95 17.09 -10.71
C PRO A 72 2.49 15.67 -10.56
N MET A 73 3.12 15.13 -11.61
CA MET A 73 3.60 13.73 -11.65
C MET A 73 4.46 13.33 -10.44
N PRO A 74 5.44 14.14 -9.97
CA PRO A 74 6.23 13.80 -8.78
C PRO A 74 5.48 14.03 -7.45
N GLY A 75 4.29 14.62 -7.48
CA GLY A 75 3.55 15.12 -6.33
C GLY A 75 3.58 16.65 -6.20
N LEU A 76 2.67 17.19 -5.39
CA LEU A 76 2.58 18.61 -5.08
C LEU A 76 3.90 19.13 -4.49
N LEU A 77 4.41 20.26 -4.99
CA LEU A 77 5.69 20.82 -4.53
C LEU A 77 5.68 21.11 -3.03
N ALA A 78 4.62 21.75 -2.53
CA ALA A 78 4.48 22.05 -1.10
C ALA A 78 4.53 20.79 -0.21
N LEU A 79 4.02 19.65 -0.69
CA LEU A 79 4.13 18.39 0.05
C LEU A 79 5.57 17.84 0.01
N ARG A 80 6.27 17.98 -1.12
CA ARG A 80 7.67 17.56 -1.25
C ARG A 80 8.59 18.41 -0.36
N GLU A 81 8.38 19.72 -0.31
CA GLU A 81 9.09 20.64 0.60
C GLU A 81 8.87 20.26 2.07
N ALA A 82 7.62 20.02 2.48
CA ALA A 82 7.31 19.58 3.84
C ALA A 82 7.96 18.24 4.21
N VAL A 83 8.10 17.31 3.25
CA VAL A 83 8.83 16.06 3.45
C VAL A 83 10.33 16.32 3.62
N ALA A 84 10.93 17.18 2.78
CA ALA A 84 12.34 17.55 2.90
C ALA A 84 12.65 18.18 4.27
N GLU A 85 11.83 19.12 4.72
CA GLU A 85 11.94 19.75 6.04
C GLU A 85 11.86 18.72 7.18
N LYS A 86 10.92 17.77 7.09
CA LYS A 86 10.80 16.68 8.06
C LYS A 86 12.03 15.78 8.06
N TYR A 87 12.62 15.51 6.90
CA TYR A 87 13.84 14.71 6.79
C TYR A 87 15.03 15.40 7.45
N ALA A 88 15.21 16.70 7.20
CA ALA A 88 16.23 17.49 7.85
C ALA A 88 16.04 17.53 9.37
N ALA A 89 14.80 17.73 9.85
CA ALA A 89 14.51 17.82 11.28
C ALA A 89 14.67 16.49 12.04
N VAL A 90 14.25 15.36 11.45
CA VAL A 90 14.25 14.05 12.13
C VAL A 90 15.57 13.31 11.94
N PHE A 91 16.18 13.42 10.76
CA PHE A 91 17.34 12.62 10.37
C PHE A 91 18.61 13.44 10.13
N GLY A 92 18.53 14.78 10.10
CA GLY A 92 19.68 15.63 9.78
C GLY A 92 20.14 15.50 8.33
N VAL A 93 19.24 15.09 7.44
CA VAL A 93 19.54 14.88 6.02
C VAL A 93 18.82 15.94 5.19
N ASP A 94 19.59 16.73 4.45
CA ASP A 94 19.07 17.66 3.45
C ASP A 94 18.74 16.90 2.16
N VAL A 95 17.51 17.05 1.69
CA VAL A 95 16.99 16.37 0.49
C VAL A 95 16.39 17.42 -0.45
N ASP A 96 16.77 17.42 -1.72
CA ASP A 96 16.23 18.33 -2.73
C ASP A 96 14.77 17.95 -3.06
N PRO A 97 13.77 18.81 -2.72
CA PRO A 97 12.37 18.48 -2.93
C PRO A 97 12.00 18.37 -4.42
N VAL A 98 12.79 18.92 -5.33
CA VAL A 98 12.55 18.88 -6.79
C VAL A 98 13.09 17.60 -7.41
N HIS A 99 14.28 17.15 -7.01
CA HIS A 99 14.99 16.06 -7.70
C HIS A 99 15.01 14.74 -6.93
N GLU A 100 14.81 14.76 -5.61
CA GLU A 100 15.03 13.59 -4.75
C GLU A 100 13.77 13.10 -4.04
N ILE A 101 12.61 13.75 -4.27
CA ILE A 101 11.34 13.37 -3.65
C ILE A 101 10.27 13.10 -4.72
N THR A 102 9.68 11.90 -4.68
CA THR A 102 8.48 11.53 -5.44
C THR A 102 7.41 10.99 -4.48
N ILE A 103 6.21 11.57 -4.53
CA ILE A 103 5.07 11.15 -3.72
C ILE A 103 4.37 9.98 -4.40
N THR A 104 4.06 8.93 -3.64
CA THR A 104 3.38 7.73 -4.12
C THR A 104 2.07 7.48 -3.37
N PRO A 105 1.13 6.67 -3.94
CA PRO A 105 -0.05 6.19 -3.23
C PRO A 105 0.29 5.19 -2.10
N GLY A 106 0.84 5.72 -1.01
CA GLY A 106 1.30 4.92 0.13
C GLY A 106 2.62 4.20 -0.09
N GLY A 107 3.10 3.54 0.98
CA GLY A 107 4.40 2.86 1.02
C GLY A 107 4.46 1.60 0.16
N THR A 108 3.35 0.86 0.02
CA THR A 108 3.29 -0.34 -0.84
C THR A 108 3.58 0.00 -2.31
N ALA A 109 3.03 1.11 -2.80
CA ALA A 109 3.32 1.59 -4.15
C ALA A 109 4.78 2.05 -4.27
N ALA A 110 5.32 2.74 -3.26
CA ALA A 110 6.73 3.14 -3.23
C ALA A 110 7.67 1.94 -3.36
N LEU A 111 7.47 0.89 -2.56
CA LEU A 111 8.27 -0.34 -2.59
C LEU A 111 8.17 -1.04 -3.94
N THR A 112 6.94 -1.21 -4.44
CA THR A 112 6.70 -1.88 -5.72
C THR A 112 7.38 -1.13 -6.87
N THR A 113 7.24 0.21 -6.91
CA THR A 113 7.87 1.06 -7.92
C THR A 113 9.38 1.01 -7.83
N ALA A 114 9.95 1.13 -6.62
CA ALA A 114 11.40 1.09 -6.42
C ALA A 114 11.98 -0.24 -6.90
N ILE A 115 11.40 -1.37 -6.49
CA ILE A 115 11.85 -2.72 -6.88
C ILE A 115 11.72 -2.89 -8.40
N ALA A 116 10.56 -2.56 -8.98
CA ALA A 116 10.35 -2.69 -10.41
C ALA A 116 11.27 -1.79 -11.25
N ALA A 117 11.65 -0.61 -10.71
CA ALA A 117 12.55 0.31 -11.38
C ALA A 117 13.99 -0.20 -11.41
N VAL A 118 14.48 -0.84 -10.34
CA VAL A 118 15.91 -1.18 -10.21
C VAL A 118 16.25 -2.66 -10.40
N VAL A 119 15.34 -3.58 -10.06
CA VAL A 119 15.59 -5.03 -10.12
C VAL A 119 15.29 -5.57 -11.51
N ARG A 120 16.13 -6.48 -12.00
CA ARG A 120 16.02 -7.15 -13.31
C ARG A 120 16.02 -8.67 -13.15
N SER A 121 15.58 -9.36 -14.21
CA SER A 121 15.60 -10.82 -14.26
C SER A 121 17.01 -11.36 -14.02
N GLY A 122 17.14 -12.33 -13.12
CA GLY A 122 18.41 -12.94 -12.74
C GLY A 122 19.21 -12.18 -11.67
N GLN A 123 18.72 -11.04 -11.17
CA GLN A 123 19.33 -10.36 -10.02
C GLN A 123 18.77 -10.89 -8.70
N GLU A 124 19.65 -10.99 -7.71
CA GLU A 124 19.30 -11.36 -6.34
C GLU A 124 19.03 -10.11 -5.50
N VAL A 125 18.10 -10.23 -4.54
CA VAL A 125 17.72 -9.16 -3.62
C VAL A 125 17.84 -9.70 -2.20
N ILE A 126 18.57 -8.99 -1.34
CA ILE A 126 18.69 -9.34 0.08
C ILE A 126 17.43 -8.87 0.82
N VAL A 127 16.81 -9.78 1.57
CA VAL A 127 15.66 -9.50 2.44
C VAL A 127 16.05 -9.92 3.85
N PHE A 128 15.80 -9.05 4.83
CA PHE A 128 16.01 -9.36 6.24
C PHE A 128 14.76 -10.05 6.81
N GLU A 129 14.97 -11.10 7.61
CA GLU A 129 13.95 -11.82 8.37
C GLU A 129 13.96 -11.42 9.84
#